data_AF-A0A831JY04-F1
#
_entry.id   AF-A0A831JY04-F1
#
_cell.length_a   1.000
_cell.length_b   1.000
_cell.length_c   1.000
_cell.angle_alpha   90.00
_cell.angle_beta   90.00
_cell.angle_gamma   90.00
#
_symmetry.space_group_name_H-M   'P 1'
#
loop_
_entity.id
_entity.type
_entity.pdbx_description
1 polymer ?
#
loop_
_entity_poly.entity_id
_entity_poly.type
_entity_poly.pdbx_seq_one_letter_code
_entity_poly.pdbx_strand_id
1 'polypeptide(L)'
;LRSEIEDYIDRAMDDVAPNLKGLVGAKLAARLISLAGGLKELAMMPASTIQVLGAEKALFRHLRSGAKPPKHGVIYQYPAINKSPWWQRGKIARALAGKLAIATRVDYFSGEYIAEELKKEIEARIKEIKEKYPNPPKRKEKPKKEKKRFKKKEKRKRFKGKKKKKEKEKSRRR
;
A
#
# COMPACT_ATOMS: atom_id res chain seq x y z
N LEU A 1 -8.81 20.09 25.53
CA LEU A 1 -9.23 19.80 24.13
C LEU A 1 -8.56 18.59 23.48
N ARG A 2 -7.23 18.55 23.21
CA ARG A 2 -6.61 17.39 22.51
C ARG A 2 -6.69 16.09 23.31
N SER A 3 -6.41 16.14 24.62
CA SER A 3 -6.53 14.99 25.53
C SER A 3 -7.97 14.50 25.61
N GLU A 4 -8.92 15.41 25.83
CA GLU A 4 -10.35 15.08 25.90
C GLU A 4 -10.86 14.34 24.64
N ILE A 5 -10.40 14.73 23.45
CA ILE A 5 -10.75 14.05 22.20
C ILE A 5 -10.11 12.66 22.13
N GLU A 6 -8.85 12.53 22.55
CA GLU A 6 -8.18 11.22 22.59
C GLU A 6 -8.86 10.29 23.60
N ASP A 7 -9.24 10.79 24.78
CA ASP A 7 -9.97 10.03 25.80
C ASP A 7 -11.37 9.63 25.32
N TYR A 8 -12.07 10.52 24.61
CA TYR A 8 -13.37 10.20 24.01
C TYR A 8 -13.25 9.11 22.95
N ILE A 9 -12.26 9.22 22.04
CA ILE A 9 -12.01 8.21 21.01
C ILE A 9 -11.63 6.88 21.68
N ASP A 10 -10.84 6.91 22.74
CA ASP A 10 -10.42 5.71 23.45
C ASP A 10 -11.61 4.95 24.04
N ARG A 11 -12.52 5.64 24.73
CA ARG A 11 -13.75 5.06 25.29
C ARG A 11 -14.70 4.59 24.21
N ALA A 12 -14.97 5.41 23.19
CA ALA A 12 -15.88 5.03 22.11
C ALA A 12 -15.39 3.78 21.35
N MET A 13 -14.08 3.58 21.26
CA MET A 13 -13.49 2.41 20.62
C MET A 13 -13.60 1.13 21.46
N ASP A 14 -13.74 1.22 22.79
CA ASP A 14 -14.01 0.04 23.63
C ASP A 14 -15.38 -0.56 23.30
N ASP A 15 -16.37 0.29 23.03
CA ASP A 15 -17.73 -0.15 22.71
C ASP A 15 -17.86 -0.56 21.23
N VAL A 16 -17.24 0.18 20.32
CA VAL A 16 -17.47 0.00 18.87
C VAL A 16 -16.59 -1.09 18.27
N ALA A 17 -15.31 -1.16 18.64
CA ALA A 17 -14.36 -2.07 18.01
C ALA A 17 -13.18 -2.38 18.95
N PRO A 18 -13.44 -3.15 20.03
CA PRO A 18 -12.45 -3.47 21.05
C PRO A 18 -11.28 -4.29 20.48
N ASN A 19 -11.50 -5.14 19.46
CA ASN A 19 -10.41 -5.91 18.87
C ASN A 19 -9.47 -5.04 18.03
N LEU A 20 -10.01 -4.13 17.23
CA LEU A 20 -9.20 -3.16 16.50
C LEU A 20 -8.41 -2.25 17.45
N LYS A 21 -9.03 -1.77 18.53
CA LYS A 21 -8.35 -0.99 19.57
C LYS A 21 -7.21 -1.78 20.20
N GLY A 22 -7.44 -3.03 20.61
CA GLY A 22 -6.41 -3.88 21.23
C GLY A 22 -5.22 -4.19 20.31
N LEU A 23 -5.44 -4.23 18.99
CA LEU A 23 -4.38 -4.51 18.01
C LEU A 23 -3.52 -3.30 17.64
N VAL A 24 -4.14 -2.16 17.30
CA VAL A 24 -3.44 -1.01 16.72
C VAL A 24 -3.58 0.29 17.52
N GLY A 25 -4.36 0.26 18.60
CA GLY A 25 -4.70 1.42 19.42
C GLY A 25 -5.89 2.21 18.86
N ALA A 26 -6.61 2.90 19.75
CA ALA A 26 -7.85 3.61 19.42
C ALA A 26 -7.66 4.64 18.30
N LYS A 27 -6.58 5.40 18.31
CA LYS A 27 -6.30 6.45 17.31
C LYS A 27 -6.18 5.93 15.88
N LEU A 28 -5.46 4.82 15.68
CA LEU A 28 -5.30 4.23 14.35
C LEU A 28 -6.57 3.46 13.94
N ALA A 29 -7.23 2.79 14.89
CA ALA A 29 -8.49 2.10 14.65
C ALA A 29 -9.62 3.06 14.22
N ALA A 30 -9.84 4.14 14.96
CA ALA A 30 -10.83 5.16 14.61
C ALA A 30 -10.57 5.78 13.24
N ARG A 31 -9.28 5.99 12.89
CA ARG A 31 -8.89 6.48 11.57
C ARG A 31 -9.20 5.48 10.45
N LEU A 32 -9.02 4.18 10.69
CA LEU A 32 -9.37 3.13 9.71
C LEU A 32 -10.87 3.09 9.46
N ILE A 33 -11.67 3.12 10.54
CA ILE A 33 -13.14 3.15 10.46
C ILE A 33 -13.61 4.38 9.69
N SER A 34 -13.09 5.56 10.05
CA SER A 34 -13.43 6.82 9.39
C SER A 34 -13.10 6.83 7.90
N LEU A 35 -11.95 6.28 7.50
CA LEU A 35 -11.56 6.20 6.09
C LEU A 35 -12.37 5.17 5.29
N ALA A 36 -12.81 4.10 5.95
CA ALA A 36 -13.66 3.09 5.32
C ALA A 36 -15.11 3.58 5.13
N GLY A 37 -15.54 4.57 5.92
CA GLY A 37 -16.92 5.06 5.92
C GLY A 37 -17.81 4.41 6.98
N GLY A 38 -17.23 3.58 7.87
CA GLY A 38 -17.95 2.85 8.90
C GLY A 38 -17.29 1.52 9.24
N LEU A 39 -17.70 0.93 10.37
CA LEU A 39 -17.18 -0.37 10.82
C LEU A 39 -17.65 -1.50 9.90
N LYS A 40 -18.91 -1.43 9.45
CA LYS A 40 -19.51 -2.37 8.49
C LYS A 40 -18.72 -2.40 7.19
N GLU A 41 -18.47 -1.23 6.61
CA GLU A 41 -17.74 -1.08 5.36
C GLU A 41 -16.32 -1.64 5.52
N LEU A 42 -15.65 -1.34 6.64
CA LEU A 42 -14.33 -1.88 6.93
C LEU A 42 -14.34 -3.41 7.06
N ALA A 43 -15.36 -3.99 7.69
CA ALA A 43 -15.50 -5.44 7.86
C ALA A 43 -15.69 -6.18 6.52
N MET A 44 -16.38 -5.53 5.57
CA MET A 44 -16.59 -6.05 4.22
C MET A 44 -15.36 -5.89 3.31
N MET A 45 -14.42 -5.00 3.65
CA MET A 45 -13.22 -4.80 2.84
C MET A 45 -12.26 -6.02 2.89
N PRO A 46 -11.62 -6.37 1.76
CA PRO A 46 -10.55 -7.36 1.78
C PRO A 46 -9.27 -6.78 2.39
N ALA A 47 -8.42 -7.65 2.95
CA ALA A 47 -7.16 -7.25 3.59
C ALA A 47 -6.24 -6.42 2.66
N SER A 48 -6.25 -6.70 1.36
CA SER A 48 -5.49 -5.94 0.36
C SER A 48 -5.94 -4.49 0.24
N THR A 49 -7.24 -4.21 0.41
CA THR A 49 -7.79 -2.86 0.41
C THR A 49 -7.45 -2.15 1.71
N ILE A 50 -7.64 -2.84 2.85
CA ILE A 50 -7.26 -2.32 4.17
C ILE A 50 -5.77 -1.91 4.22
N GLN A 51 -4.91 -2.69 3.56
CA GLN A 51 -3.47 -2.39 3.48
C GLN A 51 -3.16 -1.03 2.84
N VAL A 52 -3.97 -0.60 1.87
CA VAL A 52 -3.76 0.63 1.08
C VAL A 52 -4.72 1.75 1.43
N LEU A 53 -5.55 1.59 2.47
CA LEU A 53 -6.46 2.63 2.95
C LEU A 53 -5.72 3.94 3.22
N GLY A 54 -6.28 5.05 2.77
CA GLY A 54 -5.71 6.40 2.78
C GLY A 54 -4.65 6.67 1.70
N ALA A 55 -4.30 5.69 0.85
CA ALA A 55 -3.37 5.85 -0.26
C ALA A 55 -4.01 5.63 -1.64
N GLU A 56 -5.33 5.60 -1.71
CA GLU A 56 -6.13 5.23 -2.88
C GLU A 56 -5.88 6.17 -4.05
N LYS A 57 -5.87 7.50 -3.82
CA LYS A 57 -5.57 8.49 -4.88
C LYS A 57 -4.21 8.25 -5.53
N ALA A 58 -3.20 7.91 -4.73
CA ALA A 58 -1.88 7.59 -5.23
C ALA A 58 -1.83 6.23 -5.94
N LEU A 59 -2.60 5.24 -5.46
CA LEU A 59 -2.79 3.95 -6.12
C LEU A 59 -3.46 4.11 -7.49
N PHE A 60 -4.59 4.78 -7.57
CA PHE A 60 -5.31 5.02 -8.81
C PHE A 60 -4.48 5.81 -9.82
N ARG A 61 -3.71 6.81 -9.35
CA ARG A 61 -2.76 7.52 -10.20
C ARG A 61 -1.65 6.58 -10.72
N HIS A 62 -1.14 5.69 -9.89
CA HIS A 62 -0.15 4.69 -10.33
C HIS A 62 -0.73 3.78 -11.42
N LEU A 63 -1.94 3.25 -11.21
CA LEU A 63 -2.61 2.36 -12.17
C LEU A 63 -2.94 3.07 -13.49
N ARG A 64 -3.41 4.33 -13.44
CA ARG A 64 -3.82 5.08 -14.63
C ARG A 64 -2.65 5.67 -15.42
N SER A 65 -1.67 6.27 -14.73
CA SER A 65 -0.62 7.06 -15.37
C SER A 65 0.77 6.43 -15.28
N GLY A 66 0.90 5.24 -14.68
CA GLY A 66 2.19 4.61 -14.43
C GLY A 66 3.10 5.42 -13.50
N ALA A 67 2.52 6.25 -12.62
CA ALA A 67 3.26 7.03 -11.62
C ALA A 67 4.04 6.11 -10.67
N LYS A 68 4.79 6.64 -9.69
CA LYS A 68 5.39 5.76 -8.67
C LYS A 68 4.26 5.11 -7.86
N PRO A 69 4.32 3.79 -7.58
CA PRO A 69 3.32 3.14 -6.75
C PRO A 69 3.21 3.85 -5.40
N PRO A 70 1.99 3.92 -4.82
CA PRO A 70 1.80 4.47 -3.50
C PRO A 70 2.73 3.72 -2.55
N LYS A 71 3.46 4.46 -1.73
CA LYS A 71 4.40 3.80 -0.83
C LYS A 71 3.62 3.07 0.27
N HIS A 72 2.67 3.74 0.93
CA HIS A 72 2.15 3.31 2.22
C HIS A 72 0.71 3.80 2.48
N GLY A 73 -0.19 2.94 2.99
CA GLY A 73 -1.50 3.31 3.55
C GLY A 73 -1.40 3.74 5.02
N VAL A 74 -2.53 4.08 5.67
CA VAL A 74 -2.55 4.60 7.05
C VAL A 74 -1.98 3.63 8.08
N ILE A 75 -2.06 2.32 7.83
CA ILE A 75 -1.51 1.28 8.72
C ILE A 75 0.01 1.39 8.91
N TYR A 76 0.73 2.15 8.07
CA TYR A 76 2.16 2.40 8.25
C TYR A 76 2.50 3.28 9.45
N GLN A 77 1.49 3.92 10.06
CA GLN A 77 1.64 4.61 11.33
C GLN A 77 1.84 3.62 12.50
N TYR A 78 1.52 2.34 12.31
CA TYR A 78 1.76 1.31 13.32
C TYR A 78 3.25 1.22 13.68
N PRO A 79 3.63 1.29 14.97
CA PRO A 79 5.03 1.40 15.38
C PRO A 79 5.96 0.32 14.83
N ALA A 80 5.50 -0.94 14.77
CA ALA A 80 6.32 -2.03 14.26
C ALA A 80 6.64 -1.89 12.77
N ILE A 81 5.73 -1.29 11.98
CA ILE A 81 5.98 -1.04 10.56
C ILE A 81 6.88 0.18 10.38
N ASN A 82 6.61 1.26 11.10
CA ASN A 82 7.35 2.51 10.98
C ASN A 82 8.83 2.31 11.35
N LYS A 83 9.10 1.63 12.47
CA LYS A 83 10.46 1.36 12.97
C LYS A 83 11.22 0.32 12.15
N SER A 84 10.54 -0.50 11.33
CA SER A 84 11.20 -1.55 10.54
C SER A 84 11.89 -1.01 9.28
N PRO A 85 12.95 -1.69 8.79
CA PRO A 85 13.59 -1.38 7.52
C PRO A 85 12.66 -1.50 6.30
N TRP A 86 12.89 -0.69 5.26
CA TRP A 86 12.00 -0.58 4.09
C TRP A 86 11.70 -1.90 3.37
N TRP A 87 12.63 -2.86 3.41
CA TRP A 87 12.46 -4.19 2.78
C TRP A 87 11.59 -5.16 3.59
N GLN A 88 11.36 -4.87 4.88
CA GLN A 88 10.50 -5.64 5.77
C GLN A 88 9.11 -5.02 5.89
N ARG A 89 9.00 -3.67 5.84
CA ARG A 89 7.74 -2.94 6.07
C ARG A 89 6.56 -3.49 5.30
N GLY A 90 6.72 -3.75 4.00
CA GLY A 90 5.62 -4.26 3.17
C GLY A 90 5.13 -5.66 3.56
N LYS A 91 6.02 -6.52 4.09
CA LYS A 91 5.65 -7.85 4.58
C LYS A 91 4.88 -7.75 5.89
N ILE A 92 5.36 -6.91 6.80
CA ILE A 92 4.69 -6.64 8.09
C ILE A 92 3.32 -5.99 7.85
N ALA A 93 3.25 -5.00 6.96
CA ALA A 93 1.99 -4.35 6.60
C ALA A 93 0.95 -5.31 6.05
N ARG A 94 1.36 -6.30 5.23
CA ARG A 94 0.44 -7.33 4.74
C ARG A 94 -0.06 -8.26 5.85
N ALA A 95 0.84 -8.68 6.74
CA ALA A 95 0.46 -9.51 7.90
C ALA A 95 -0.52 -8.76 8.81
N LEU A 96 -0.22 -7.48 9.11
CA LEU A 96 -1.09 -6.64 9.93
C LEU A 96 -2.46 -6.43 9.28
N ALA A 97 -2.51 -6.10 7.99
CA ALA A 97 -3.77 -5.91 7.28
C ALA A 97 -4.65 -7.18 7.29
N GLY A 98 -4.04 -8.37 7.23
CA GLY A 98 -4.76 -9.63 7.38
C GLY A 98 -5.40 -9.78 8.76
N LYS A 99 -4.66 -9.51 9.83
CA LYS A 99 -5.16 -9.60 11.21
C LYS A 99 -6.20 -8.52 11.52
N LEU A 100 -6.00 -7.30 11.00
CA LEU A 100 -6.99 -6.22 11.07
C LEU A 100 -8.32 -6.61 10.41
N ALA A 101 -8.28 -7.28 9.26
CA ALA A 101 -9.49 -7.74 8.58
C ALA A 101 -10.25 -8.78 9.41
N ILE A 102 -9.55 -9.66 10.14
CA ILE A 102 -10.18 -10.62 11.05
C ILE A 102 -10.80 -9.89 12.24
N ALA A 103 -10.01 -9.04 12.92
CA ALA A 103 -10.47 -8.26 14.06
C ALA A 103 -11.72 -7.43 13.76
N THR A 104 -11.71 -6.71 12.63
CA THR A 104 -12.87 -5.88 12.23
C THR A 104 -14.12 -6.72 12.00
N ARG A 105 -13.97 -7.92 11.42
CA ARG A 105 -15.12 -8.81 11.19
C ARG A 105 -15.66 -9.37 12.49
N VAL A 106 -14.79 -9.73 13.42
CA VAL A 106 -15.23 -10.20 14.74
C VAL A 106 -15.92 -9.07 15.50
N ASP A 107 -15.34 -7.86 15.51
CA ASP A 107 -15.95 -6.66 16.10
C ASP A 107 -17.36 -6.39 15.53
N TYR A 108 -17.57 -6.57 14.22
CA TYR A 108 -18.85 -6.28 13.59
C TYR A 108 -19.89 -7.43 13.68
N PHE A 109 -19.47 -8.69 13.55
CA PHE A 109 -20.39 -9.83 13.40
C PHE A 109 -20.59 -10.66 14.67
N SER A 110 -19.60 -10.73 15.57
CA SER A 110 -19.61 -11.65 16.72
C SER A 110 -19.57 -10.90 18.05
N GLY A 111 -18.71 -9.88 18.17
CA GLY A 111 -18.49 -9.14 19.42
C GLY A 111 -17.55 -9.85 20.41
N GLU A 112 -17.01 -11.02 20.08
CA GLU A 112 -16.01 -11.71 20.91
C GLU A 112 -14.68 -10.94 20.96
N TYR A 113 -14.03 -10.95 22.12
CA TYR A 113 -12.72 -10.33 22.28
C TYR A 113 -11.59 -11.34 22.02
N ILE A 114 -10.91 -11.17 20.90
CA ILE A 114 -9.81 -12.01 20.40
C ILE A 114 -8.50 -11.23 20.19
N ALA A 115 -8.44 -9.97 20.61
CA ALA A 115 -7.33 -9.07 20.32
C ALA A 115 -5.97 -9.61 20.80
N GLU A 116 -5.94 -10.27 21.96
CA GLU A 116 -4.72 -10.82 22.54
C GLU A 116 -4.11 -11.94 21.69
N GLU A 117 -4.96 -12.82 21.17
CA GLU A 117 -4.52 -13.91 20.29
C GLU A 117 -3.97 -13.34 18.98
N LEU A 118 -4.72 -12.44 18.34
CA LEU A 118 -4.29 -11.78 17.11
C LEU A 118 -2.98 -10.99 17.30
N LYS A 119 -2.78 -10.42 18.49
CA LYS A 119 -1.55 -9.70 18.86
C LYS A 119 -0.35 -10.65 18.98
N LYS A 120 -0.51 -11.80 19.62
CA LYS A 120 0.54 -12.83 19.70
C LYS A 120 0.93 -13.33 18.31
N GLU A 121 -0.05 -13.58 17.46
CA GLU A 121 0.19 -14.06 16.09
C GLU A 121 0.93 -13.03 15.23
N ILE A 122 0.55 -11.74 15.31
CA ILE A 122 1.25 -10.68 14.54
C ILE A 122 2.67 -10.48 15.06
N GLU A 123 2.90 -10.55 16.37
CA GLU A 123 4.24 -10.44 16.97
C GLU A 123 5.14 -11.60 16.54
N ALA A 124 4.64 -12.84 16.58
CA ALA A 124 5.35 -14.01 16.09
C ALA A 124 5.70 -13.86 14.60
N ARG A 125 4.75 -13.41 13.78
CA ARG A 125 4.98 -13.19 12.35
C ARG A 125 5.98 -12.07 12.08
N ILE A 126 5.97 -11.01 12.87
CA ILE A 126 6.95 -9.92 12.77
C ILE A 126 8.35 -10.43 13.09
N LYS A 127 8.49 -11.24 14.15
CA LYS A 127 9.77 -11.85 14.54
C LYS A 127 10.33 -12.73 13.42
N GLU A 128 9.49 -13.62 12.88
CA GLU A 128 9.83 -14.47 11.74
C GLU A 128 10.29 -13.66 10.52
N ILE A 129 9.61 -12.55 10.19
CA ILE A 129 9.99 -11.67 9.08
C ILE A 129 11.35 -11.01 9.33
N LYS A 130 11.64 -10.60 10.56
CA LYS A 130 12.93 -9.98 10.91
C LYS A 130 14.06 -10.98 10.77
N GLU A 131 13.87 -12.22 11.23
CA GLU A 131 14.86 -13.30 11.17
C GLU A 131 15.10 -13.78 9.73
N LYS A 132 14.05 -13.94 8.92
CA LYS A 132 14.17 -14.40 7.52
C LYS A 132 14.73 -13.34 6.57
N TYR A 133 14.57 -12.06 6.88
CA TYR A 133 14.99 -10.96 6.01
C TYR A 133 15.88 -9.93 6.71
N PRO A 134 17.04 -10.33 7.26
CA PRO A 134 17.93 -9.41 7.95
C PRO A 134 18.54 -8.40 6.98
N ASN A 135 18.88 -8.86 5.77
CA ASN A 135 19.58 -8.06 4.77
C ASN A 135 18.65 -7.46 3.72
N PRO A 136 18.99 -6.26 3.19
CA PRO A 136 18.25 -5.66 2.09
C PRO A 136 18.34 -6.54 0.83
N PRO A 137 17.25 -6.67 0.05
CA PRO A 137 17.29 -7.42 -1.20
C PRO A 137 18.27 -6.76 -2.17
N LYS A 138 19.11 -7.57 -2.83
CA LYS A 138 20.03 -7.11 -3.87
C LYS A 138 19.25 -6.27 -4.89
N ARG A 139 19.62 -5.00 -5.01
CA ARG A 139 18.94 -4.04 -5.90
C ARG A 139 19.15 -4.49 -7.35
N LYS A 140 18.14 -5.11 -7.97
CA LYS A 140 18.18 -5.37 -9.41
C LYS A 140 18.36 -4.03 -10.12
N GLU A 141 19.44 -3.87 -10.86
CA GLU A 141 19.66 -2.68 -11.68
C GLU A 141 18.44 -2.50 -12.59
N LYS A 142 17.75 -1.35 -12.47
CA LYS A 142 16.66 -1.05 -13.39
C LYS A 142 17.26 -0.99 -14.79
N PRO A 143 16.72 -1.72 -15.80
CA PRO A 143 17.25 -1.60 -17.15
C PRO A 143 17.16 -0.14 -17.58
N LYS A 144 18.32 0.49 -17.85
CA LYS A 144 18.43 1.90 -18.27
C LYS A 144 17.50 2.09 -19.48
N LYS A 145 16.38 2.81 -19.27
CA LYS A 145 15.37 3.12 -20.31
C LYS A 145 15.92 3.99 -21.46
N GLU A 146 17.16 4.46 -21.35
CA GLU A 146 17.86 5.33 -22.30
C GLU A 146 18.02 4.72 -23.70
N LYS A 147 18.37 3.42 -23.79
CA LYS A 147 18.66 2.79 -25.10
C LYS A 147 17.43 2.63 -26.00
N LYS A 148 16.20 2.56 -25.44
CA LYS A 148 14.97 2.41 -26.25
C LYS A 148 14.51 3.74 -26.88
N ARG A 149 14.73 4.88 -26.23
CA ARG A 149 14.37 6.21 -26.79
C ARG A 149 15.30 6.59 -27.96
N PHE A 150 16.60 6.31 -27.86
CA PHE A 150 17.56 6.58 -28.92
C PHE A 150 17.26 5.75 -30.18
N LYS A 151 17.09 4.43 -30.04
CA LYS A 151 16.75 3.53 -31.17
C LYS A 151 15.44 3.93 -31.88
N LYS A 152 14.42 4.40 -31.14
CA LYS A 152 13.14 4.86 -31.73
C LYS A 152 13.29 6.19 -32.48
N LYS A 153 14.10 7.13 -31.97
CA LYS A 153 14.44 8.38 -32.68
C LYS A 153 15.26 8.11 -33.94
N GLU A 154 16.24 7.21 -33.88
CA GLU A 154 17.06 6.81 -35.04
C GLU A 154 16.24 6.15 -36.15
N LYS A 155 15.38 5.17 -35.79
CA LYS A 155 14.47 4.53 -36.76
C LYS A 155 13.52 5.55 -37.42
N ARG A 156 12.98 6.51 -36.66
CA ARG A 156 12.14 7.60 -37.22
C ARG A 156 12.92 8.52 -38.17
N LYS A 157 14.17 8.88 -37.85
CA LYS A 157 15.02 9.69 -38.74
C LYS A 157 15.35 8.93 -40.04
N ARG A 158 15.74 7.65 -39.95
CA ARG A 158 16.00 6.80 -41.13
C ARG A 158 14.77 6.65 -42.03
N PHE A 159 13.58 6.48 -41.45
CA PHE A 159 12.33 6.34 -42.22
C PHE A 159 11.93 7.65 -42.92
N LYS A 160 12.05 8.80 -42.24
CA LYS A 160 11.83 10.12 -42.87
C LYS A 160 12.82 10.42 -44.00
N GLY A 161 14.10 10.03 -43.83
CA GLY A 161 15.12 10.18 -44.87
C GLY A 161 14.82 9.35 -46.13
N LYS A 162 14.43 8.09 -45.95
CA LYS A 162 14.01 7.23 -47.09
C LYS A 162 12.77 7.76 -47.81
N LYS A 163 11.78 8.31 -47.08
CA LYS A 163 10.57 8.89 -47.68
C LYS A 163 10.88 10.14 -48.52
N LYS A 164 11.70 11.07 -48.00
CA LYS A 164 12.17 12.25 -48.75
C LYS A 164 12.98 11.89 -49.99
N LYS A 165 13.81 10.84 -49.94
CA LYS A 165 14.59 10.38 -51.10
C LYS A 165 13.68 9.81 -52.20
N LYS A 166 12.67 9.01 -51.83
CA LYS A 166 11.64 8.51 -52.78
C LYS A 166 10.79 9.62 -53.39
N GLU A 167 10.43 10.66 -52.64
CA GLU A 167 9.70 11.83 -53.18
C GLU A 167 10.55 12.64 -54.18
N LYS A 168 11.83 12.89 -53.86
CA LYS A 168 12.75 13.58 -54.78
C LYS A 168 13.01 12.78 -56.07
N GLU A 169 13.08 11.46 -55.97
CA GLU A 169 13.28 10.60 -57.15
C GLU A 169 12.03 10.54 -58.04
N LYS A 170 10.83 10.53 -57.45
CA LYS A 170 9.57 10.65 -58.21
C LYS A 170 9.38 12.02 -58.86
N SER A 171 9.85 13.10 -58.25
CA SER A 171 9.79 14.45 -58.81
C SER A 171 10.79 14.72 -59.94
N ARG A 172 11.82 13.88 -60.10
CA ARG A 172 12.82 13.97 -61.18
C ARG A 172 12.49 13.12 -62.40
N ARG A 173 11.45 12.28 -62.32
CA ARG A 173 10.95 11.39 -63.38
C ARG A 173 9.62 11.88 -64.00
N ARG A 174 9.13 13.04 -63.56
CA ARG A 174 8.08 13.83 -64.22
C ARG A 174 8.74 15.06 -64.80
#